data_AF-A0A4P8QDM7-F1
#
_entry.id   AF-A0A4P8QDM7-F1
#
_cell.length_a   1.000
_cell.length_b   1.000
_cell.length_c   1.000
_cell.angle_alpha   90.00
_cell.angle_beta   90.00
_cell.angle_gamma   90.00
#
_symmetry.space_group_name_H-M   'P 1'
#
loop_
_entity.id
_entity.type
_entity.pdbx_description
1 polymer ?
#
loop_
_entity_poly.entity_id
_entity_poly.type
_entity_poly.pdbx_seq_one_letter_code
_entity_poly.pdbx_strand_id
1 'polypeptide(L)'
;MEWAARAIGMFYVLGGLMLLYQAWLNWRLQRALSGVIAVPADDQIADGVIALGGVVVLMSGVALAALSAWAVVAFLAGWAIQAAYLLWVNRADLDSPLASGRLKSVHAFAAYTAVTGVVLWLPLTGVLG
;
A
#
# COMPACT_ATOMS: atom_id res chain seq x y z
N MET A 1 -19.59 15.34 -1.48
CA MET A 1 -19.01 13.98 -1.46
C MET A 1 -17.85 13.86 -2.45
N GLU A 2 -18.03 14.22 -3.71
CA GLU A 2 -17.00 14.11 -4.77
C GLU A 2 -15.65 14.73 -4.40
N TRP A 3 -15.62 15.97 -3.91
CA TRP A 3 -14.36 16.62 -3.50
C TRP A 3 -13.61 15.87 -2.40
N ALA A 4 -14.33 15.27 -1.45
CA ALA A 4 -13.73 14.46 -0.40
C ALA A 4 -13.15 13.16 -0.97
N ALA A 5 -13.89 12.48 -1.86
CA ALA A 5 -13.41 11.29 -2.55
C ALA A 5 -12.13 11.59 -3.38
N ARG A 6 -12.12 12.73 -4.10
CA ARG A 6 -10.92 13.16 -4.83
C ARG A 6 -9.74 13.46 -3.93
N ALA A 7 -9.96 14.15 -2.81
CA ALA A 7 -8.90 14.42 -1.84
C ALA A 7 -8.30 13.14 -1.25
N ILE A 8 -9.15 12.16 -0.90
CA ILE A 8 -8.72 10.83 -0.48
C ILE A 8 -7.93 10.15 -1.60
N GLY A 9 -8.43 10.17 -2.83
CA GLY A 9 -7.73 9.64 -4.00
C GLY A 9 -6.33 10.24 -4.15
N MET A 10 -6.21 11.57 -4.09
CA MET A 10 -4.92 12.27 -4.17
C MET A 10 -3.98 11.91 -3.02
N PHE A 11 -4.48 11.72 -1.80
CA PHE A 11 -3.67 11.21 -0.69
C PHE A 11 -3.06 9.84 -1.02
N TYR A 12 -3.85 8.94 -1.60
CA TYR A 12 -3.37 7.62 -2.03
C TYR A 12 -2.42 7.67 -3.24
N VAL A 13 -2.61 8.61 -4.18
CA VAL A 13 -1.64 8.87 -5.25
C VAL A 13 -0.28 9.26 -4.66
N LEU A 14 -0.27 10.22 -3.75
CA LEU A 14 0.95 10.68 -3.09
C LEU A 14 1.60 9.56 -2.26
N GLY A 15 0.80 8.79 -1.52
CA GLY A 15 1.28 7.63 -0.78
C GLY A 15 1.93 6.57 -1.68
N GLY A 16 1.31 6.26 -2.82
CA GLY A 16 1.86 5.34 -3.80
C GLY A 16 3.16 5.84 -4.43
N LEU A 17 3.24 7.13 -4.78
CA LEU A 17 4.47 7.75 -5.27
C LEU A 17 5.59 7.70 -4.22
N MET A 18 5.27 7.94 -2.95
CA MET A 18 6.24 7.90 -1.86
C MET A 18 6.78 6.48 -1.63
N LEU A 19 5.94 5.46 -1.71
CA LEU A 19 6.37 4.05 -1.65
C LEU A 19 7.28 3.68 -2.83
N LEU A 20 6.93 4.11 -4.04
CA LEU A 20 7.76 3.88 -5.23
C LEU A 20 9.09 4.61 -5.13
N TYR A 21 9.09 5.83 -4.63
CA TYR A 21 10.30 6.61 -4.41
C TYR A 21 11.21 5.96 -3.36
N GLN A 22 10.63 5.45 -2.27
CA GLN A 22 11.38 4.70 -1.25
C GLN A 22 12.00 3.43 -1.84
N ALA A 23 11.24 2.64 -2.59
CA ALA A 23 11.76 1.43 -3.24
C ALA A 23 12.89 1.76 -4.23
N TRP A 24 12.76 2.85 -4.99
CA TRP A 24 13.79 3.32 -5.91
C TRP A 24 15.07 3.76 -5.20
N LEU A 25 14.95 4.50 -4.09
CA LEU A 25 16.10 4.88 -3.27
C LEU A 25 16.79 3.65 -2.68
N ASN A 26 16.03 2.69 -2.18
CA ASN A 26 16.58 1.46 -1.58
C ASN A 26 17.35 0.64 -2.64
N TRP A 27 16.76 0.49 -3.83
CA TRP A 27 17.42 -0.15 -4.95
C TRP A 27 18.71 0.56 -5.37
N ARG A 28 18.71 1.90 -5.42
CA ARG A 28 19.93 2.68 -5.74
C ARG A 28 21.02 2.52 -4.69
N LEU A 29 20.65 2.52 -3.40
CA LEU A 29 21.57 2.31 -2.29
C LEU A 29 22.20 0.91 -2.35
N GLN A 30 21.39 -0.12 -2.53
CA GLN A 30 21.88 -1.49 -2.71
C GLN A 30 22.83 -1.58 -3.89
N ARG A 31 22.50 -0.96 -5.03
CA ARG A 31 23.35 -0.97 -6.22
C ARG A 31 24.69 -0.27 -5.96
N ALA A 32 24.70 0.86 -5.24
CA ALA A 32 25.92 1.56 -4.87
C ALA A 32 26.79 0.78 -3.87
N LEU A 33 26.17 0.02 -2.96
CA LEU A 33 26.85 -0.75 -1.92
C LEU A 33 27.21 -2.18 -2.34
N SER A 34 26.66 -2.68 -3.44
CA SER A 34 26.87 -4.05 -3.94
C SER A 34 28.34 -4.40 -4.22
N GLY A 35 29.20 -3.40 -4.44
CA GLY A 35 30.64 -3.59 -4.59
C GLY A 35 31.41 -3.72 -3.26
N VAL A 36 30.75 -3.48 -2.11
CA VAL A 36 31.38 -3.42 -0.78
C VAL A 36 30.76 -4.43 0.18
N ILE A 37 29.45 -4.70 0.09
CA ILE A 37 28.70 -5.58 1.00
C ILE A 37 27.86 -6.56 0.18
N ALA A 38 27.89 -7.84 0.54
CA ALA A 38 27.00 -8.85 -0.04
C ALA A 38 25.56 -8.57 0.40
N VAL A 39 24.69 -8.23 -0.56
CA VAL A 39 23.26 -7.99 -0.31
C VAL A 39 22.52 -9.33 -0.33
N PRO A 40 21.81 -9.72 0.76
CA PRO A 40 20.98 -10.92 0.78
C PRO A 40 19.87 -10.89 -0.28
N ALA A 41 19.54 -12.05 -0.87
CA ALA A 41 18.51 -12.15 -1.91
C ALA A 41 17.10 -11.78 -1.41
N ASP A 42 16.83 -11.98 -0.11
CA ASP A 42 15.55 -11.66 0.51
C ASP A 42 15.24 -10.15 0.49
N ASP A 43 16.26 -9.29 0.54
CA ASP A 43 16.08 -7.83 0.49
C ASP A 43 15.63 -7.35 -0.90
N GLN A 44 16.07 -8.00 -1.97
CA GLN A 44 15.63 -7.69 -3.34
C GLN A 44 14.16 -8.06 -3.57
N ILE A 45 13.72 -9.18 -3.00
CA ILE A 45 12.32 -9.62 -3.09
C ILE A 45 11.44 -8.65 -2.30
N ALA A 46 11.88 -8.23 -1.11
CA ALA A 46 11.16 -7.25 -0.30
C ALA A 46 10.98 -5.91 -1.04
N ASP A 47 12.02 -5.40 -1.70
CA ASP A 47 11.93 -4.18 -2.50
C ASP A 47 10.97 -4.31 -3.69
N GLY A 48 10.96 -5.46 -4.36
CA GLY A 48 10.01 -5.75 -5.43
C GLY A 48 8.56 -5.75 -4.95
N VAL A 49 8.30 -6.34 -3.78
CA VAL A 49 6.97 -6.34 -3.16
C VAL A 49 6.54 -4.93 -2.76
N ILE A 50 7.45 -4.11 -2.20
CA ILE A 50 7.15 -2.71 -1.85
C ILE A 50 6.83 -1.89 -3.11
N ALA A 51 7.60 -2.07 -4.19
CA ALA A 51 7.35 -1.39 -5.45
C ALA A 51 5.97 -1.77 -6.04
N LEU A 52 5.64 -3.07 -6.07
CA LEU A 52 4.32 -3.54 -6.51
C LEU A 52 3.20 -2.99 -5.63
N GLY A 53 3.39 -2.98 -4.32
CA GLY A 53 2.45 -2.35 -3.38
C GLY A 53 2.25 -0.87 -3.67
N GLY A 54 3.33 -0.14 -3.93
CA GLY A 54 3.29 1.27 -4.33
C GLY A 54 2.49 1.52 -5.61
N VAL A 55 2.65 0.67 -6.64
CA VAL A 55 1.83 0.74 -7.88
C VAL A 55 0.36 0.52 -7.58
N VAL A 56 0.00 -0.50 -6.80
CA VAL A 56 -1.41 -0.80 -6.46
C VAL A 56 -2.04 0.38 -5.71
N VAL A 57 -1.33 0.93 -4.71
CA VAL A 57 -1.77 2.09 -3.93
C VAL A 57 -1.96 3.32 -4.84
N LEU A 58 -0.99 3.58 -5.73
CA LEU A 58 -1.06 4.69 -6.68
C LEU A 58 -2.27 4.55 -7.61
N MET A 59 -2.44 3.38 -8.22
CA MET A 59 -3.56 3.11 -9.14
C MET A 59 -4.92 3.21 -8.44
N SER A 60 -5.00 2.77 -7.19
CA SER A 60 -6.18 2.94 -6.34
C SER A 60 -6.51 4.42 -6.13
N GLY A 61 -5.49 5.23 -5.80
CA GLY A 61 -5.64 6.67 -5.65
C GLY A 61 -6.05 7.39 -6.93
N VAL A 62 -5.43 7.03 -8.06
CA VAL A 62 -5.76 7.59 -9.39
C VAL A 62 -7.21 7.27 -9.75
N ALA A 63 -7.62 6.00 -9.61
CA ALA A 63 -8.99 5.59 -9.91
C ALA A 63 -10.01 6.35 -9.05
N LEU A 64 -9.74 6.52 -7.75
CA LEU A 64 -10.63 7.25 -6.85
C LEU A 64 -10.64 8.77 -7.13
N ALA A 65 -9.48 9.37 -7.45
CA ALA A 65 -9.38 10.78 -7.83
C ALA A 65 -10.10 11.07 -9.16
N ALA A 66 -10.12 10.09 -10.07
CA ALA A 66 -10.89 10.14 -11.30
C ALA A 66 -12.38 9.81 -11.11
N LEU A 67 -12.81 9.48 -9.87
CA LEU A 67 -14.16 9.01 -9.55
C LEU A 67 -14.59 7.77 -10.35
N SER A 68 -13.64 6.90 -10.69
CA SER A 68 -13.91 5.69 -11.47
C SER A 68 -14.41 4.55 -10.59
N ALA A 69 -15.37 3.77 -11.09
CA ALA A 69 -15.83 2.52 -10.49
C ALA A 69 -14.70 1.49 -10.25
N TRP A 70 -13.60 1.56 -11.02
CA TRP A 70 -12.40 0.75 -10.80
C TRP A 70 -11.74 1.00 -9.45
N ALA A 71 -12.02 2.13 -8.78
CA ALA A 71 -11.55 2.39 -7.43
C ALA A 71 -11.97 1.28 -6.46
N VAL A 72 -13.20 0.75 -6.60
CA VAL A 72 -13.70 -0.33 -5.75
C VAL A 72 -12.82 -1.58 -5.90
N VAL A 73 -12.55 -1.99 -7.14
CA VAL A 73 -11.74 -3.18 -7.43
C VAL A 73 -10.32 -3.00 -6.90
N ALA A 74 -9.71 -1.84 -7.13
CA ALA A 74 -8.35 -1.55 -6.72
C ALA A 74 -8.19 -1.53 -5.19
N PHE A 75 -9.10 -0.85 -4.47
CA PHE A 75 -9.08 -0.80 -3.01
C PHE A 75 -9.39 -2.17 -2.36
N LEU A 76 -10.31 -2.96 -2.93
CA LEU A 76 -10.55 -4.33 -2.45
C LEU A 76 -9.35 -5.24 -2.66
N ALA A 77 -8.69 -5.15 -3.81
CA ALA A 77 -7.48 -5.93 -4.07
C ALA A 77 -6.35 -5.57 -3.09
N GLY A 78 -6.10 -4.27 -2.88
CA GLY A 78 -5.12 -3.79 -1.90
C GLY A 78 -5.45 -4.24 -0.48
N TRP A 79 -6.74 -4.18 -0.12
CA TRP A 79 -7.22 -4.63 1.19
C TRP A 79 -6.98 -6.12 1.40
N ALA A 80 -7.33 -6.95 0.41
CA ALA A 80 -7.16 -8.40 0.47
C ALA A 80 -5.68 -8.79 0.60
N ILE A 81 -4.79 -8.12 -0.13
CA ILE A 81 -3.34 -8.36 -0.06
C ILE A 81 -2.80 -8.02 1.33
N GLN A 82 -3.15 -6.84 1.88
CA GLN A 82 -2.71 -6.45 3.22
C GLN A 82 -3.29 -7.35 4.31
N ALA A 83 -4.56 -7.75 4.19
CA ALA A 83 -5.19 -8.70 5.11
C ALA A 83 -4.47 -10.05 5.10
N ALA A 84 -4.18 -10.60 3.90
CA ALA A 84 -3.45 -11.85 3.75
C ALA A 84 -2.04 -11.78 4.33
N TYR A 85 -1.32 -10.66 4.10
CA TYR A 85 0.00 -10.43 4.68
C TYR A 85 -0.04 -10.42 6.20
N LEU A 86 -0.96 -9.67 6.81
CA LEU A 86 -1.09 -9.61 8.27
C LEU A 86 -1.48 -10.97 8.85
N LEU A 87 -2.39 -11.70 8.21
CA LEU A 87 -2.79 -13.05 8.63
C LEU A 87 -1.62 -14.04 8.57
N TRP A 88 -0.72 -13.90 7.59
CA TRP A 88 0.48 -14.72 7.51
C TRP A 88 1.48 -14.31 8.60
N VAL A 89 1.83 -13.03 8.69
CA VAL A 89 2.88 -12.54 9.60
C VAL A 89 2.48 -12.67 11.08
N ASN A 90 1.19 -12.58 11.44
CA ASN A 90 0.75 -12.83 12.82
C ASN A 90 0.88 -14.29 13.27
N ARG A 91 1.19 -15.24 12.37
CA ARG A 91 1.52 -16.62 12.75
C ARG A 91 2.95 -16.75 13.30
N ALA A 92 3.81 -15.76 13.11
CA ALA A 92 5.21 -15.79 13.51
C ALA A 92 5.42 -15.12 14.89
N ASP A 93 6.44 -15.60 15.60
CA ASP A 93 6.82 -15.30 16.98
C ASP A 93 6.61 -13.83 17.42
N LEU A 94 5.96 -13.63 18.57
CA LEU A 94 5.53 -12.34 19.10
C LEU A 94 6.68 -11.54 19.75
N ASP A 95 7.73 -12.22 20.19
CA ASP A 95 8.91 -11.61 20.85
C ASP A 95 9.98 -11.14 19.85
N SER A 96 9.70 -11.24 18.55
CA SER A 96 10.58 -10.76 17.49
C SER A 96 10.77 -9.23 17.55
N PRO A 97 11.99 -8.70 17.28
CA PRO A 97 12.26 -7.26 17.17
C PRO A 97 11.33 -6.51 16.19
N LEU A 98 10.68 -7.25 15.28
CA LEU A 98 9.73 -6.75 14.28
C LEU A 98 8.33 -6.42 14.85
N ALA A 99 8.06 -6.67 16.14
CA ALA A 99 6.76 -6.44 16.77
C ALA A 99 6.28 -4.98 16.66
N SER A 100 7.20 -4.00 16.80
CA SER A 100 6.87 -2.58 16.65
C SER A 100 6.47 -2.19 15.22
N GLY A 101 7.08 -2.84 14.22
CA GLY A 101 6.72 -2.69 12.81
C GLY A 101 5.33 -3.25 12.51
N ARG A 102 5.01 -4.44 13.07
CA ARG A 102 3.70 -5.07 12.97
C ARG A 102 2.57 -4.16 13.47
N LEU A 103 2.76 -3.51 14.61
CA LEU A 103 1.74 -2.62 15.17
C LEU A 103 1.44 -1.44 14.24
N LYS A 104 2.47 -0.86 13.60
CA LYS A 104 2.31 0.18 12.57
C LYS A 104 1.58 -0.35 11.35
N SER A 105 1.87 -1.56 10.90
CA SER A 105 1.15 -2.21 9.79
C SER A 105 -0.31 -2.46 10.10
N VAL A 106 -0.65 -2.85 11.35
CA VAL A 106 -2.03 -3.03 11.80
C VAL A 106 -2.79 -1.70 11.81
N HIS A 107 -2.19 -0.62 12.33
CA HIS A 107 -2.82 0.70 12.29
C HIS A 107 -3.02 1.21 10.86
N ALA A 108 -2.02 1.00 9.99
CA ALA A 108 -2.14 1.33 8.58
C ALA A 108 -3.27 0.53 7.90
N PHE A 109 -3.40 -0.76 8.20
CA PHE A 109 -4.48 -1.60 7.69
C PHE A 109 -5.86 -1.19 8.22
N ALA A 110 -5.97 -0.77 9.49
CA ALA A 110 -7.21 -0.25 10.04
C ALA A 110 -7.66 1.03 9.32
N ALA A 111 -6.73 1.97 9.09
CA ALA A 111 -7.01 3.17 8.30
C ALA A 111 -7.39 2.84 6.85
N TYR A 112 -6.67 1.90 6.22
CA TYR A 112 -6.97 1.45 4.87
C TYR A 112 -8.37 0.81 4.79
N THR A 113 -8.71 -0.04 5.75
CA THR A 113 -10.04 -0.68 5.87
C THR A 113 -11.16 0.35 5.99
N ALA A 114 -10.98 1.37 6.82
CA ALA A 114 -11.95 2.46 6.95
C ALA A 114 -12.16 3.19 5.61
N VAL A 115 -11.07 3.49 4.89
CA VAL A 115 -11.17 4.11 3.56
C VAL A 115 -11.82 3.18 2.54
N THR A 116 -11.47 1.89 2.51
CA THR A 116 -12.10 0.90 1.63
C THR A 116 -13.61 0.83 1.89
N GLY A 117 -14.05 0.92 3.15
CA GLY A 117 -15.47 1.03 3.49
C GLY A 117 -16.15 2.25 2.89
N VAL A 118 -15.50 3.41 2.92
CA VAL A 118 -15.98 4.62 2.24
C VAL A 118 -16.06 4.40 0.73
N VAL A 119 -15.02 3.87 0.11
CA VAL A 119 -14.96 3.61 -1.34
C VAL A 119 -16.07 2.65 -1.79
N LEU A 120 -16.39 1.64 -0.98
CA LEU A 120 -17.50 0.71 -1.24
C LEU A 120 -18.88 1.37 -1.13
N TRP A 121 -19.01 2.43 -0.34
CA TRP A 121 -20.26 3.17 -0.18
C TRP A 121 -20.50 4.19 -1.31
N LEU A 122 -19.44 4.74 -1.91
CA LEU A 122 -19.56 5.77 -2.95
C LEU A 122 -20.40 5.38 -4.18
N PRO A 123 -20.35 4.15 -4.73
CA PRO A 123 -21.24 3.72 -5.81
C PRO A 123 -22.72 3.83 -5.46
N LEU A 124 -23.09 3.51 -4.21
CA LEU A 124 -24.47 3.57 -3.74
C LEU A 124 -25.02 5.01 -3.68
N THR A 125 -24.13 5.98 -3.65
CA THR A 125 -24.46 7.41 -3.68
C THR A 125 -24.38 8.03 -5.08
N GLY A 126 -24.04 7.24 -6.11
CA GLY A 126 -23.89 7.70 -7.49
C GLY A 126 -22.63 8.54 -7.76
N VAL A 127 -21.67 8.57 -6.82
CA VAL A 127 -20.46 9.38 -6.89
C VAL A 127 -19.37 8.76 -7.78
N LEU A 128 -19.37 7.44 -7.93
CA LEU A 128 -18.44 6.73 -8.84
C LEU A 128 -19.15 6.40 -10.15
N GLY A 129 -18.48 6.70 -11.26
CA GLY A 129 -18.93 6.43 -12.63
C GLY A 129 -18.12 5.35 -13.35
#